data_AF-A0AAE1JQ07-F1
#
_entry.id   AF-A0AAE1JQ07-F1
#
_cell.length_a   1.000
_cell.length_b   1.000
_cell.length_c   1.000
_cell.angle_alpha   90.00
_cell.angle_beta   90.00
_cell.angle_gamma   90.00
#
_symmetry.space_group_name_H-M   'P 1'
#
loop_
_entity.id
_entity.type
_entity.pdbx_description
1 polymer ?
#
loop_
_entity_poly.entity_id
_entity_poly.type
_entity_poly.pdbx_seq_one_letter_code
_entity_poly.pdbx_strand_id
1 'polypeptide(L)'
;MDLLHTSVDEVEMIDGHGADSVIKATCLALMVAATDTTTVTLTGALTLLMNNPKVLKKAVHEIDTQVGRERALEELDLKKKLHYVQAIVKEKIGCDLRV
;
A
#
# COMPACT_ATOMS: atom_id res chain seq x y z
N MET A 1 12.93 -9.04 -3.54
CA MET A 1 11.96 -9.33 -4.62
C MET A 1 11.56 -10.81 -4.54
N ASP A 2 11.42 -11.34 -3.31
CA ASP A 2 11.64 -12.77 -3.07
C ASP A 2 10.37 -13.43 -2.53
N LEU A 3 9.39 -12.62 -2.15
CA LEU A 3 8.08 -13.05 -1.69
C LEU A 3 7.18 -13.57 -2.83
N LEU A 4 7.44 -13.12 -4.06
CA LEU A 4 6.72 -13.58 -5.26
C LEU A 4 7.14 -14.99 -5.66
N HIS A 5 8.42 -15.35 -5.49
CA HIS A 5 8.90 -16.69 -5.86
C HIS A 5 8.24 -17.79 -5.02
N THR A 6 8.02 -17.52 -3.72
CA THR A 6 7.33 -18.45 -2.81
C THR A 6 5.85 -18.63 -3.11
N SER A 7 5.16 -17.63 -3.68
CA SER A 7 3.76 -17.76 -4.10
C SER A 7 3.62 -18.40 -5.48
N VAL A 8 4.65 -18.30 -6.33
CA VAL A 8 4.70 -18.98 -7.63
C VAL A 8 5.03 -20.46 -7.47
N ASP A 9 5.69 -20.90 -6.40
CA ASP A 9 5.85 -22.34 -6.08
C ASP A 9 4.50 -23.02 -5.78
N GLU A 10 3.45 -22.29 -5.35
CA GLU A 10 2.08 -22.83 -5.27
C GLU A 10 1.40 -23.02 -6.66
N VAL A 11 2.06 -22.57 -7.74
CA VAL A 11 1.56 -22.69 -9.12
C VAL A 11 1.87 -24.05 -9.74
N GLU A 12 2.87 -24.78 -9.24
CA GLU A 12 3.00 -26.22 -9.51
C GLU A 12 2.13 -27.00 -8.51
N MET A 13 0.83 -27.05 -8.77
CA MET A 13 -0.10 -28.17 -8.53
C MET A 13 -1.54 -27.66 -8.66
N ILE A 14 -1.87 -26.98 -9.76
CA ILE A 14 -3.27 -26.84 -10.17
C ILE A 14 -3.67 -28.14 -10.87
N ASP A 15 -3.65 -29.24 -10.12
CA ASP A 15 -4.23 -30.50 -10.57
C ASP A 15 -5.75 -30.40 -10.43
N GLY A 16 -6.44 -30.83 -11.47
CA GLY A 16 -7.78 -30.35 -11.82
C GLY A 16 -8.83 -30.56 -10.73
N HIS A 17 -9.80 -29.64 -10.66
CA HIS A 17 -11.26 -29.83 -10.55
C HIS A 17 -11.91 -28.43 -10.69
N GLY A 18 -13.02 -28.36 -11.43
CA GLY A 18 -13.67 -27.11 -11.87
C GLY A 18 -14.07 -26.16 -10.73
N ALA A 19 -14.19 -24.87 -11.06
CA ALA A 19 -14.50 -23.72 -10.20
C ALA A 19 -13.47 -23.39 -9.10
N ASP A 20 -13.03 -24.33 -8.26
CA ASP A 20 -12.10 -24.08 -7.16
C ASP A 20 -10.73 -23.58 -7.65
N SER A 21 -10.19 -24.23 -8.68
CA SER A 21 -8.96 -23.80 -9.36
C SER A 21 -9.06 -22.38 -9.93
N VAL A 22 -10.22 -22.01 -10.52
CA VAL A 22 -10.43 -20.67 -11.09
C VAL A 22 -10.53 -19.62 -9.98
N ILE A 23 -11.21 -19.94 -8.87
CA ILE A 23 -11.30 -19.05 -7.70
C ILE A 23 -9.90 -18.83 -7.11
N LYS A 24 -9.12 -19.89 -6.90
CA LYS A 24 -7.74 -19.81 -6.39
C LYS A 24 -6.85 -18.97 -7.32
N ALA A 25 -6.88 -19.25 -8.62
CA ALA A 25 -6.10 -18.50 -9.60
C ALA A 25 -6.50 -17.01 -9.63
N THR A 26 -7.79 -16.70 -9.53
CA THR A 26 -8.29 -15.31 -9.52
C THR A 26 -7.87 -14.59 -8.25
N CYS A 27 -8.00 -15.23 -7.08
CA CYS A 27 -7.54 -14.66 -5.80
C CYS A 27 -6.04 -14.39 -5.83
N LEU A 28 -5.24 -15.33 -6.34
CA LEU A 28 -3.79 -15.16 -6.46
C LEU A 28 -3.43 -14.00 -7.39
N ALA A 29 -4.06 -13.94 -8.57
CA ALA A 29 -3.85 -12.85 -9.52
C ALA A 29 -4.19 -11.48 -8.90
N LEU A 30 -5.28 -11.39 -8.12
CA LEU A 30 -5.65 -10.17 -7.40
C LEU A 30 -4.59 -9.78 -6.36
N MET A 31 -4.11 -10.73 -5.56
CA MET A 31 -3.09 -10.47 -4.55
C MET A 31 -1.79 -9.97 -5.19
N VAL A 32 -1.31 -10.63 -6.25
CA VAL A 32 -0.08 -10.23 -6.96
C VAL A 32 -0.21 -8.81 -7.51
N ALA A 33 -1.30 -8.51 -8.23
CA ALA A 33 -1.54 -7.18 -8.78
C ALA A 33 -1.65 -6.10 -7.69
N ALA A 34 -2.29 -6.43 -6.56
CA ALA A 34 -2.40 -5.54 -5.40
C ALA A 34 -1.03 -5.31 -4.74
N THR A 35 -0.21 -6.35 -4.59
CA THR A 35 1.13 -6.24 -3.98
C THR A 35 2.07 -5.39 -4.81
N ASP A 36 2.10 -5.59 -6.12
CA ASP A 36 2.98 -4.80 -7.01
C ASP A 36 2.62 -3.31 -6.96
N THR A 37 1.33 -3.00 -7.12
CA THR A 37 0.83 -1.62 -7.10
C THR A 37 1.01 -0.94 -5.73
N THR A 38 0.74 -1.64 -4.64
CA THR A 38 0.94 -1.12 -3.27
C THR A 38 2.41 -0.91 -2.95
N THR A 39 3.30 -1.82 -3.37
CA THR A 39 4.75 -1.68 -3.16
C THR A 39 5.27 -0.45 -3.86
N VAL A 40 4.96 -0.26 -5.16
CA VAL A 40 5.37 0.92 -5.92
C VAL A 40 4.84 2.21 -5.30
N THR A 41 3.57 2.21 -4.89
CA THR A 41 2.94 3.38 -4.25
C THR A 41 3.62 3.74 -2.93
N LEU A 42 3.84 2.75 -2.05
CA LEU A 42 4.45 2.96 -0.73
C LEU A 42 5.91 3.38 -0.85
N THR A 43 6.70 2.68 -1.67
CA THR A 43 8.11 3.05 -1.91
C THR A 43 8.20 4.47 -2.46
N GLY A 44 7.36 4.81 -3.44
CA GLY A 44 7.35 6.17 -3.99
C GLY A 44 6.93 7.23 -2.98
N ALA A 45 5.93 6.96 -2.14
CA ALA A 45 5.51 7.89 -1.09
C ALA A 45 6.63 8.10 -0.05
N LEU A 46 7.30 7.03 0.36
CA LEU A 46 8.46 7.09 1.26
C LEU A 46 9.61 7.87 0.64
N THR A 47 9.94 7.63 -0.63
CA THR A 47 10.98 8.40 -1.34
C THR A 47 10.65 9.88 -1.39
N LEU A 48 9.40 10.24 -1.70
CA LEU A 48 8.95 11.64 -1.77
C LEU A 48 9.02 12.34 -0.40
N LEU A 49 8.68 11.62 0.67
CA LEU A 49 8.79 12.08 2.05
C LEU A 49 10.25 12.24 2.50
N MET A 50 11.10 11.26 2.21
CA MET A 50 12.52 11.30 2.55
C MET A 50 13.25 12.43 1.82
N ASN A 51 12.89 12.69 0.57
CA ASN A 51 13.46 13.79 -0.20
C ASN A 51 12.97 15.18 0.26
N ASN A 52 11.86 15.24 1.01
CA ASN A 52 11.27 16.47 1.52
C ASN A 52 11.10 16.44 3.05
N PRO A 53 12.19 16.62 3.82
CA PRO A 53 12.16 16.51 5.29
C PRO A 53 11.21 17.51 5.95
N LYS A 54 10.92 18.66 5.31
CA LYS A 54 9.92 19.63 5.78
C LYS A 54 8.48 19.08 5.70
N VAL A 55 8.18 18.34 4.64
CA VAL A 55 6.87 17.70 4.43
C VAL A 55 6.71 16.54 5.41
N LEU A 56 7.75 15.73 5.58
CA LEU A 56 7.76 14.64 6.56
C LEU A 56 7.51 15.16 7.99
N LYS A 57 8.19 16.23 8.41
CA LYS A 57 7.96 16.83 9.74
C LYS A 57 6.53 17.30 9.94
N LYS A 58 5.90 17.89 8.91
CA LYS A 58 4.50 18.32 8.97
C LYS A 58 3.54 17.14 9.06
N ALA A 59 3.78 16.07 8.29
CA ALA A 59 2.98 14.85 8.32
C ALA A 59 3.04 14.16 9.69
N VAL A 60 4.25 14.01 10.25
CA VAL A 60 4.43 13.44 11.60
C VAL A 60 3.77 14.32 12.66
N HIS A 61 3.91 15.65 12.56
CA HIS A 61 3.26 16.58 13.48
C HIS A 61 1.72 16.51 13.41
N GLU A 62 1.14 16.38 12.22
CA GLU A 62 -0.31 16.17 12.05
C GLU A 62 -0.75 14.89 12.77
N ILE A 63 -0.03 13.78 12.57
CA ILE A 63 -0.33 12.50 13.23
C ILE A 63 -0.21 12.62 14.76
N ASP A 64 0.90 13.17 15.25
CA ASP A 64 1.15 13.35 16.69
C ASP A 64 0.08 14.26 17.32
N THR A 65 -0.44 15.26 16.60
CA THR A 65 -1.46 16.20 17.11
C THR A 65 -2.87 15.62 17.07
N GLN A 66 -3.22 14.89 16.01
CA GLN A 66 -4.61 14.45 15.75
C GLN A 66 -4.95 13.08 16.34
N VAL A 67 -3.96 12.19 16.43
CA VAL A 67 -4.12 10.83 16.94
C VAL A 67 -3.47 10.68 18.32
N GLY A 68 -2.37 11.40 18.57
CA GLY A 68 -1.55 11.21 19.77
C GLY A 68 -0.70 9.95 19.69
N ARG A 69 0.37 9.89 20.49
CA ARG A 69 1.31 8.74 20.49
C ARG A 69 0.86 7.53 21.29
N GLU A 70 -0.20 7.66 22.09
CA GLU A 70 -0.64 6.60 23.00
C GLU A 70 -1.56 5.55 22.34
N ARG A 71 -2.17 5.87 21.19
CA ARG A 71 -3.10 4.95 20.51
C ARG A 71 -2.62 4.57 19.12
N ALA A 72 -2.95 3.36 18.70
CA ALA A 72 -2.77 2.92 17.33
C ALA A 72 -3.65 3.75 16.37
N LEU A 73 -3.17 3.92 15.14
CA LEU A 73 -3.88 4.64 14.10
C LEU A 73 -5.12 3.83 13.66
N GLU A 74 -6.30 4.43 13.74
CA GLU A 74 -7.53 3.82 13.24
C GLU A 74 -7.90 4.37 11.85
N GLU A 75 -8.57 3.55 11.04
CA GLU A 75 -8.98 3.95 9.67
C GLU A 75 -9.85 5.21 9.67
N LEU A 76 -10.65 5.42 10.72
CA LEU A 76 -11.51 6.59 10.88
C LEU A 76 -10.70 7.87 11.12
N ASP A 77 -9.57 7.79 11.82
CA ASP A 77 -8.67 8.94 12.01
C ASP A 77 -8.00 9.32 10.70
N LEU A 78 -7.63 8.31 9.89
CA LEU A 78 -7.08 8.52 8.56
C LEU A 78 -8.06 9.34 7.71
N LYS A 79 -9.37 9.02 7.75
CA LYS A 79 -10.42 9.69 6.97
C LYS A 79 -10.81 11.07 7.51
N LYS A 80 -10.84 11.25 8.83
CA LYS A 80 -11.41 12.47 9.45
C LYS A 80 -10.38 13.53 9.79
N LYS A 81 -9.15 13.14 10.17
CA LYS A 81 -8.20 14.05 10.83
C LYS A 81 -6.85 14.19 10.12
N LEU A 82 -6.49 13.28 9.22
CA LEU A 82 -5.18 13.27 8.56
C LEU A 82 -5.24 13.73 7.11
N HIS A 83 -5.61 15.00 6.91
CA HIS A 83 -5.83 15.57 5.58
C HIS A 83 -4.51 15.79 4.85
N TYR A 84 -3.45 16.15 5.56
CA TYR A 84 -2.13 16.38 4.97
C TYR A 84 -1.47 15.06 4.55
N VAL A 85 -1.53 14.03 5.40
CA VAL A 85 -1.05 12.68 5.04
C VAL A 85 -1.80 12.13 3.82
N GLN A 86 -3.12 12.31 3.75
CA GLN A 86 -3.89 11.91 2.57
C GLN A 86 -3.47 12.66 1.30
N ALA A 87 -3.20 13.96 1.41
CA ALA A 87 -2.77 14.76 0.26
C ALA A 87 -1.43 14.26 -0.31
N ILE A 88 -0.50 13.83 0.55
CA ILE A 88 0.79 13.27 0.12
C ILE A 88 0.61 11.96 -0.63
N VAL A 89 -0.25 11.07 -0.14
CA VAL A 89 -0.57 9.80 -0.81
C VAL A 89 -1.25 10.05 -2.16
N LYS A 90 -2.21 10.99 -2.20
CA LYS A 90 -2.87 11.40 -3.45
C LYS A 90 -1.90 11.99 -4.46
N GLU A 91 -0.97 12.83 -4.03
CA GLU A 91 0.08 13.38 -4.91
C GLU A 91 0.93 12.26 -5.49
N LYS A 92 1.36 11.27 -4.69
CA LYS A 92 2.15 10.17 -5.22
C LYS A 92 1.38 9.31 -6.21
N ILE A 93 0.11 9.00 -5.94
CA ILE A 93 -0.76 8.28 -6.86
C ILE A 93 -0.97 9.11 -8.14
N GLY A 94 -1.17 10.42 -8.02
CA GLY A 94 -1.32 11.33 -9.15
C GLY A 94 -0.05 11.50 -9.99
N CYS A 95 1.13 11.45 -9.39
CA CYS A 95 2.40 11.46 -10.10
C CYS A 95 2.66 10.16 -10.86
N ASP A 96 2.13 9.02 -10.39
CA ASP A 96 2.28 7.73 -11.08
C ASP A 96 1.55 7.70 -12.42
N LEU A 97 0.41 8.40 -12.51
CA LEU A 97 -0.39 8.52 -13.73
C LEU A 97 0.15 9.52 -14.76
N ARG A 98 1.29 10.18 -14.47
CA ARG A 98 1.91 11.20 -15.32
C ARG A 98 3.20 10.74 -15.99
N VAL A 99 3.56 9.46 -15.87
CA VAL A 99 4.76 8.87 -16.48
C VAL A 99 4.37 8.00 -17.67
#